data_AF-A0AAE9SXR0-F1
#
_entry.id   AF-A0AAE9SXR0-F1
#
_cell.length_a   1.000
_cell.length_b   1.000
_cell.length_c   1.000
_cell.angle_alpha   90.00
_cell.angle_beta   90.00
_cell.angle_gamma   90.00
#
_symmetry.space_group_name_H-M   'P 1'
#
loop_
_entity.id
_entity.type
_entity.pdbx_description
1 polymer ?
#
loop_
_entity_poly.entity_id
_entity_poly.type
_entity_poly.pdbx_seq_one_letter_code
_entity_poly.pdbx_strand_id
1 'polypeptide(L)'
;MVSSVDACRAQCVEFSGRASQLELDTFVKSPSSLLERLRNDKEKLRFQLATYLATNPSVLPSVQTLISSSASADRSSIGAALRIAEGRCTSTKPEAARKIRDFVQRIGDLNVQAGYSAAGDDASGIQIQSQAKSSTPPPRGGALLDGEWKTKLANPFKPVPLPN
;
A
#
# COMPACT_ATOMS: atom_id res chain seq x y z
N MET A 1 3.15 33.27 21.23
CA MET A 1 3.54 32.68 19.94
C MET A 1 3.80 31.20 20.17
N VAL A 2 2.89 30.34 19.73
CA VAL A 2 3.06 28.87 19.78
C VAL A 2 3.46 28.43 18.39
N SER A 3 4.65 27.86 18.31
CA SER A 3 5.28 27.31 17.13
C SER A 3 4.74 25.92 16.85
N SER A 4 4.26 25.67 15.63
CA SER A 4 4.57 24.42 14.93
C SER A 4 4.46 24.65 13.43
N VAL A 5 5.63 24.77 12.82
CA VAL A 5 5.86 24.58 11.39
C VAL A 5 5.30 23.22 10.95
N ASP A 6 4.40 23.19 9.96
CA ASP A 6 4.32 22.07 9.00
C ASP A 6 3.53 22.51 7.73
N ALA A 7 3.98 23.57 7.09
CA ALA A 7 3.67 23.80 5.67
C ALA A 7 4.65 23.04 4.74
N CYS A 8 5.21 21.92 5.21
CA CYS A 8 6.17 21.10 4.46
C CYS A 8 5.48 19.81 3.98
N ARG A 9 4.94 19.87 2.76
CA ARG A 9 4.44 18.76 1.91
C ARG A 9 3.77 17.63 2.71
N ALA A 10 2.52 17.85 3.11
CA ALA A 10 1.70 16.97 3.94
C ALA A 10 1.26 15.64 3.29
N GLN A 11 1.71 15.32 2.08
CA GLN A 11 1.21 14.18 1.29
C GLN A 11 2.27 13.09 1.15
N CYS A 12 1.90 11.84 1.44
CA CYS A 12 2.74 10.66 1.28
C CYS A 12 2.96 10.23 -0.18
N VAL A 13 2.39 10.97 -1.14
CA VAL A 13 2.31 10.62 -2.55
C VAL A 13 2.63 11.80 -3.47
N GLU A 14 3.22 11.48 -4.62
CA GLU A 14 3.47 12.42 -5.72
C GLU A 14 2.17 13.07 -6.20
N PHE A 15 2.23 14.26 -6.79
CA PHE A 15 1.06 15.07 -7.15
C PHE A 15 0.03 14.31 -8.00
N SER A 16 0.48 13.47 -8.93
CA SER A 16 -0.36 12.64 -9.79
C SER A 16 -1.11 11.52 -9.06
N GLY A 17 -0.64 11.15 -7.86
CA GLY A 17 -1.26 10.14 -7.00
C GLY A 17 -2.11 10.75 -5.88
N ARG A 18 -2.41 12.05 -5.93
CA ARG A 18 -3.19 12.75 -4.90
C ARG A 18 -4.67 12.72 -5.22
N ALA A 19 -5.48 12.57 -4.18
CA ALA A 19 -6.90 12.88 -4.28
C ALA A 19 -7.12 14.39 -4.37
N SER A 20 -8.16 14.80 -5.09
CA SER A 20 -8.57 16.20 -5.09
C SER A 20 -9.09 16.61 -3.70
N GLN A 21 -8.91 17.87 -3.33
CA GLN A 21 -9.42 18.38 -2.05
C GLN A 21 -10.94 18.25 -1.94
N LEU A 22 -11.64 18.36 -3.08
CA LEU A 22 -13.09 18.17 -3.19
C LEU A 22 -13.51 16.73 -2.86
N GLU A 23 -12.76 15.74 -3.34
CA GLU A 23 -13.00 14.33 -3.02
C GLU A 23 -12.78 14.02 -1.54
N LEU A 24 -11.72 14.58 -0.95
CA LEU A 24 -11.45 14.42 0.48
C LEU A 24 -12.55 15.04 1.34
N ASP A 25 -13.01 16.25 1.02
CA ASP A 25 -14.10 16.91 1.74
C ASP A 25 -15.43 16.13 1.60
N THR A 26 -15.72 15.64 0.40
CA THR A 26 -16.89 14.80 0.13
C THR A 26 -16.82 13.49 0.91
N PHE A 27 -15.64 12.88 0.99
CA PHE A 27 -15.42 11.66 1.76
C PHE A 27 -15.59 11.90 3.26
N VAL A 28 -15.09 13.02 3.80
CA VAL A 28 -15.26 13.37 5.21
C VAL A 28 -16.73 13.62 5.55
N LYS A 29 -17.48 14.27 4.64
CA LYS A 29 -18.92 14.51 4.79
C LYS A 29 -19.75 13.22 4.70
N SER A 30 -19.43 12.35 3.75
CA SER A 30 -20.22 11.16 3.43
C SER A 30 -19.33 9.95 3.12
N PRO A 31 -18.67 9.37 4.13
CA PRO A 31 -17.76 8.24 3.94
C PRO A 31 -18.47 7.00 3.36
N SER A 32 -19.72 6.76 3.79
CA SER A 32 -20.54 5.64 3.33
C SER A 32 -20.86 5.72 1.83
N SER A 33 -20.95 6.92 1.26
CA SER A 33 -21.23 7.09 -0.17
C SER A 33 -20.15 6.47 -1.07
N LEU A 34 -18.90 6.46 -0.59
CA LEU A 34 -17.79 5.83 -1.31
C LEU A 34 -17.94 4.30 -1.33
N LEU A 35 -18.34 3.70 -0.21
CA LEU A 35 -18.68 2.26 -0.17
C LEU A 35 -19.83 1.94 -1.10
N GLU A 36 -20.89 2.76 -1.06
CA GLU A 36 -22.07 2.51 -1.88
C GLU A 36 -21.76 2.58 -3.37
N ARG A 37 -20.90 3.52 -3.79
CA ARG A 37 -20.49 3.69 -5.18
C ARG A 37 -19.55 2.57 -5.64
N LEU A 38 -18.63 2.14 -4.77
CA LEU A 38 -17.59 1.17 -5.09
C LEU A 38 -17.86 -0.22 -4.52
N ARG A 39 -19.11 -0.51 -4.14
CA ARG A 39 -19.50 -1.81 -3.58
C ARG A 39 -19.22 -2.97 -4.54
N ASN A 40 -19.24 -2.70 -5.85
CA ASN A 40 -18.95 -3.68 -6.89
C ASN A 40 -17.45 -3.75 -7.24
N ASP A 41 -16.71 -2.66 -7.06
CA ASP A 41 -15.29 -2.53 -7.43
C ASP A 41 -14.39 -2.45 -6.18
N LYS A 42 -14.19 -3.59 -5.49
CA LYS A 42 -13.34 -3.68 -4.27
C LYS A 42 -11.89 -3.23 -4.52
N GLU A 43 -11.38 -3.54 -5.70
CA GLU A 43 -10.05 -3.14 -6.16
C GLU A 43 -9.94 -1.61 -6.30
N LYS A 44 -10.98 -0.92 -6.78
CA LYS A 44 -10.95 0.54 -6.87
C LYS A 44 -11.11 1.17 -5.49
N LEU A 45 -12.01 0.62 -4.67
CA LEU A 45 -12.22 1.05 -3.30
C LEU A 45 -10.91 1.02 -2.50
N ARG A 46 -10.16 -0.09 -2.56
CA ARG A 46 -8.91 -0.22 -1.81
C ARG A 46 -7.87 0.82 -2.25
N PHE A 47 -7.69 1.02 -3.56
CA PHE A 47 -6.68 1.95 -4.07
C PHE A 47 -7.07 3.40 -3.87
N GLN A 48 -8.36 3.74 -4.05
CA GLN A 48 -8.86 5.09 -3.85
C GLN A 48 -8.81 5.48 -2.37
N LEU A 49 -9.21 4.59 -1.48
CA LEU A 49 -9.10 4.81 -0.04
C LEU A 49 -7.64 4.92 0.40
N ALA A 50 -6.75 4.08 -0.15
CA ALA A 50 -5.32 4.18 0.12
C ALA A 50 -4.75 5.54 -0.35
N THR A 51 -5.19 6.03 -1.50
CA THR A 51 -4.83 7.35 -2.02
C THR A 51 -5.35 8.47 -1.10
N TYR A 52 -6.58 8.35 -0.55
CA TYR A 52 -7.15 9.36 0.34
C TYR A 52 -6.34 9.45 1.64
N LEU A 53 -6.05 8.29 2.24
CA LEU A 53 -5.22 8.15 3.43
C LEU A 53 -3.78 8.66 3.22
N ALA A 54 -3.18 8.33 2.07
CA ALA A 54 -1.85 8.78 1.70
C ALA A 54 -1.80 10.29 1.39
N THR A 55 -2.91 10.86 0.92
CA THR A 55 -3.02 12.31 0.65
C THR A 55 -3.19 13.09 1.96
N ASN A 56 -4.04 12.63 2.87
CA ASN A 56 -4.24 13.28 4.16
C ASN A 56 -4.61 12.28 5.27
N PRO A 57 -3.75 12.08 6.29
CA PRO A 57 -4.03 11.17 7.40
C PRO A 57 -5.14 11.66 8.35
N SER A 58 -5.66 12.88 8.16
CA SER A 58 -6.75 13.43 8.99
C SER A 58 -8.12 12.79 8.69
N VAL A 59 -8.24 11.99 7.62
CA VAL A 59 -9.49 11.30 7.24
C VAL A 59 -9.71 9.98 7.99
N LEU A 60 -8.76 9.55 8.83
CA LEU A 60 -8.85 8.32 9.63
C LEU A 60 -10.14 8.21 10.46
N PRO A 61 -10.64 9.27 11.15
CA PRO A 61 -11.91 9.20 11.87
C PRO A 61 -13.09 8.87 10.96
N SER A 62 -13.12 9.43 9.74
CA SER A 62 -14.16 9.12 8.74
C SER A 62 -14.07 7.66 8.28
N VAL A 63 -12.86 7.11 8.17
CA VAL A 63 -12.65 5.67 7.89
C VAL A 63 -13.18 4.81 9.03
N GLN A 64 -13.07 5.26 10.28
CA GLN A 64 -13.63 4.53 11.42
C GLN A 64 -15.16 4.43 11.32
N THR A 65 -15.82 5.56 11.06
CA THR A 65 -17.28 5.59 10.81
C THR A 65 -17.66 4.69 9.63
N LEU A 66 -16.85 4.72 8.57
CA LEU A 66 -17.01 3.89 7.39
C LEU A 66 -16.98 2.39 7.77
N ILE A 67 -15.96 1.94 8.52
CA ILE A 67 -15.82 0.56 9.00
C ILE A 67 -17.03 0.12 9.82
N SER A 68 -17.51 0.98 10.73
CA SER A 68 -18.71 0.71 11.54
C SER A 68 -19.97 0.50 10.70
N SER A 69 -20.09 1.21 9.58
CA SER A 69 -21.21 1.08 8.63
C SER A 69 -21.02 0.01 7.54
N SER A 70 -19.83 -0.61 7.47
CA SER A 70 -19.43 -1.54 6.41
C SER A 70 -19.79 -2.99 6.70
N ALA A 71 -20.00 -3.78 5.65
CA ALA A 71 -20.03 -5.24 5.71
C ALA A 71 -18.62 -5.83 5.92
N SER A 72 -18.53 -7.08 6.40
CA SER A 72 -17.25 -7.75 6.67
C SER A 72 -16.30 -7.80 5.46
N ALA A 73 -16.84 -8.05 4.26
CA ALA A 73 -16.06 -8.06 3.01
C ALA A 73 -15.42 -6.70 2.67
N ASP A 74 -16.12 -5.60 2.99
CA ASP A 74 -15.61 -4.25 2.82
C ASP A 74 -14.53 -3.92 3.84
N ARG A 75 -14.68 -4.39 5.09
CA ARG A 75 -13.69 -4.22 6.16
C ARG A 75 -12.34 -4.82 5.81
N SER A 76 -12.30 -6.00 5.20
CA SER A 76 -11.06 -6.58 4.69
C SER A 76 -10.41 -5.72 3.60
N SER A 77 -11.22 -5.18 2.68
CA SER A 77 -10.72 -4.29 1.61
C SER A 77 -10.19 -2.95 2.17
N ILE A 78 -10.82 -2.43 3.22
CA ILE A 78 -10.39 -1.24 3.97
C ILE A 78 -9.06 -1.51 4.69
N GLY A 79 -8.92 -2.68 5.30
CA GLY A 79 -7.67 -3.15 5.90
C GLY A 79 -6.52 -3.15 4.90
N ALA A 80 -6.74 -3.72 3.72
CA ALA A 80 -5.76 -3.72 2.64
C ALA A 80 -5.37 -2.30 2.20
N ALA A 81 -6.35 -1.39 2.09
CA ALA A 81 -6.10 0.02 1.77
C ALA A 81 -5.22 0.73 2.81
N LEU A 82 -5.45 0.48 4.10
CA LEU A 82 -4.64 1.04 5.19
C LEU A 82 -3.18 0.59 5.07
N ARG A 83 -2.94 -0.68 4.72
CA ARG A 83 -1.57 -1.19 4.53
C ARG A 83 -0.87 -0.57 3.33
N ILE A 84 -1.58 -0.41 2.22
CA ILE A 84 -1.04 0.25 1.01
C ILE A 84 -0.69 1.72 1.32
N ALA A 85 -1.58 2.42 2.02
CA ALA A 85 -1.35 3.81 2.42
C ALA A 85 -0.13 3.93 3.35
N GLU A 86 -0.02 3.05 4.34
CA GLU A 86 1.12 2.99 5.23
C GLU A 86 2.43 2.74 4.47
N GLY A 87 2.45 1.78 3.54
CA GLY A 87 3.63 1.49 2.71
C GLY A 87 4.09 2.71 1.93
N ARG A 88 3.15 3.47 1.35
CA ARG A 88 3.43 4.73 0.64
C ARG A 88 3.93 5.84 1.58
N CYS A 89 3.38 5.92 2.79
CA CYS A 89 3.79 6.89 3.80
C CYS A 89 5.10 6.55 4.49
N THR A 90 5.55 5.29 4.52
CA THR A 90 6.70 4.88 5.33
C THR A 90 7.98 5.60 4.93
N SER A 91 8.24 5.75 3.63
CA SER A 91 9.46 6.41 3.13
C SER A 91 9.41 7.94 3.15
N THR A 92 8.21 8.52 3.07
CA THR A 92 8.03 9.98 2.94
C THR A 92 7.68 10.65 4.28
N LYS A 93 6.81 10.01 5.07
CA LYS A 93 6.31 10.51 6.34
C LYS A 93 6.05 9.36 7.33
N PRO A 94 7.09 8.86 8.04
CA PRO A 94 6.95 7.74 8.97
C PRO A 94 6.00 8.03 10.15
N GLU A 95 5.79 9.31 10.48
CA GLU A 95 4.75 9.75 11.43
C GLU A 95 3.34 9.39 10.97
N ALA A 96 3.03 9.60 9.69
CA ALA A 96 1.72 9.26 9.12
C ALA A 96 1.54 7.74 9.05
N ALA A 97 2.60 7.01 8.68
CA ALA A 97 2.61 5.55 8.71
C ALA A 97 2.35 5.00 10.12
N ARG A 98 2.99 5.56 11.15
CA ARG A 98 2.74 5.21 12.57
C ARG A 98 1.28 5.42 12.95
N LYS A 99 0.70 6.58 12.61
CA LYS A 99 -0.73 6.87 12.89
C LYS A 99 -1.68 5.86 12.24
N ILE A 100 -1.39 5.42 11.01
CA ILE A 100 -2.19 4.40 10.31
C ILE A 100 -2.10 3.06 11.04
N ARG A 101 -0.88 2.66 11.44
CA ARG A 101 -0.64 1.41 12.18
C ARG A 101 -1.34 1.42 13.54
N ASP A 102 -1.21 2.50 14.30
CA ASP A 102 -1.89 2.70 15.59
C ASP A 102 -3.41 2.68 15.43
N PHE A 103 -3.93 3.24 14.33
CA PHE A 103 -5.36 3.23 14.02
C PHE A 103 -5.88 1.80 13.78
N VAL A 104 -5.18 1.00 12.97
CA VAL A 104 -5.53 -0.41 12.72
C VAL A 104 -5.52 -1.21 14.02
N GLN A 105 -4.50 -1.00 14.87
CA GLN A 105 -4.42 -1.66 16.18
C GLN A 105 -5.57 -1.22 17.12
N ARG A 106 -5.94 0.06 17.10
CA ARG A 106 -6.99 0.62 17.97
C ARG A 106 -8.40 0.15 17.58
N ILE A 107 -8.69 -0.06 16.29
CA ILE A 107 -10.02 -0.52 15.85
C ILE A 107 -10.32 -1.93 16.37
N GLY A 108 -9.32 -2.82 16.37
CA GLY A 108 -9.47 -4.20 16.84
C GLY A 108 -10.45 -5.06 16.03
N ASP A 109 -10.84 -4.66 14.81
CA ASP A 109 -11.72 -5.44 13.93
C ASP A 109 -10.90 -6.52 13.20
N LEU A 110 -11.28 -7.78 13.41
CA LEU A 110 -10.59 -8.95 12.86
C LEU A 110 -10.55 -8.95 11.32
N ASN A 111 -11.58 -8.44 10.63
CA ASN A 111 -11.62 -8.41 9.17
C ASN A 111 -10.66 -7.35 8.64
N VAL A 112 -10.63 -6.17 9.28
CA VAL A 112 -9.69 -5.10 8.94
C VAL A 112 -8.25 -5.57 9.17
N GLN A 113 -7.98 -6.24 10.29
CA GLN A 113 -6.66 -6.80 10.57
C GLN A 113 -6.26 -7.88 9.56
N ALA A 114 -7.17 -8.79 9.21
CA ALA A 114 -6.93 -9.83 8.22
C ALA A 114 -6.56 -9.22 6.85
N GLY A 115 -7.32 -8.23 6.39
CA GLY A 115 -7.02 -7.52 5.14
C GLY A 115 -5.73 -6.71 5.18
N TYR A 116 -5.42 -6.08 6.31
CA TYR A 116 -4.20 -5.31 6.52
C TYR A 116 -2.96 -6.20 6.50
N SER A 117 -3.00 -7.36 7.17
CA SER A 117 -1.91 -8.34 7.16
C SER A 117 -1.71 -8.95 5.77
N ALA A 118 -2.80 -9.35 5.09
CA ALA A 118 -2.75 -9.95 3.76
C ALA A 118 -2.11 -9.02 2.71
N ALA A 119 -2.39 -7.72 2.76
CA ALA A 119 -1.75 -6.73 1.89
C ALA A 119 -0.29 -6.42 2.30
N GLY A 120 0.11 -6.79 3.52
CA GLY A 120 1.43 -6.54 4.06
C GLY A 120 2.48 -7.57 3.67
N ASP A 121 2.04 -8.81 3.45
CA ASP A 121 2.87 -9.87 2.86
C ASP A 121 3.27 -9.52 1.42
N ASP A 122 2.36 -8.95 0.63
CA ASP A 122 2.64 -8.50 -0.75
C ASP A 122 3.67 -7.35 -0.78
N ALA A 123 3.60 -6.43 0.20
CA ALA A 123 4.55 -5.34 0.34
C ALA A 123 5.95 -5.79 0.81
N SER A 124 6.07 -6.94 1.46
CA SER A 124 7.37 -7.55 1.80
C SER A 124 8.05 -8.17 0.58
N GLY A 125 7.30 -8.43 -0.50
CA GLY A 125 7.81 -8.77 -1.83
C GLY A 125 8.39 -7.57 -2.58
N ILE A 126 8.11 -6.34 -2.16
CA ILE A 126 8.72 -5.12 -2.69
C ILE A 126 9.94 -4.75 -1.84
N GLN A 127 10.85 -5.71 -1.66
CA GLN A 127 12.24 -5.39 -1.37
C GLN A 127 12.77 -4.65 -2.59
N ILE A 128 12.72 -3.32 -2.49
CA ILE A 128 13.73 -2.36 -2.97
C ILE A 128 14.80 -3.06 -3.82
N GLN A 129 14.55 -3.17 -5.14
CA GLN A 129 15.60 -3.48 -6.10
C GLN A 129 16.40 -2.20 -6.31
N SER A 130 17.05 -1.72 -5.24
CA SER A 130 18.15 -0.76 -5.35
C SER A 130 19.26 -1.49 -6.08
N GLN A 131 19.33 -1.25 -7.37
CA GLN A 131 20.41 -1.67 -8.25
C GLN A 131 21.68 -0.87 -7.86
N ALA A 132 22.24 -1.20 -6.69
CA ALA A 132 23.57 -0.75 -6.30
C ALA A 132 24.58 -1.64 -7.02
N LYS A 133 25.44 -0.97 -7.80
CA LYS A 133 26.57 -1.53 -8.54
C LYS A 133 27.45 -2.44 -7.67
N SER A 134 27.86 -3.54 -8.29
CA SER A 134 29.16 -4.23 -8.18
C SER A 134 29.57 -4.85 -6.84
N SER A 135 29.62 -6.20 -6.83
CA SER A 135 30.83 -7.04 -6.64
C SER A 135 30.60 -8.22 -5.68
N THR A 136 30.50 -9.42 -6.26
CA THR A 136 31.00 -10.74 -5.78
C THR A 136 30.81 -11.16 -4.30
N PRO A 137 30.04 -12.24 -4.02
CA PRO A 137 30.19 -13.02 -2.79
C PRO A 137 30.99 -14.33 -3.02
N PRO A 138 31.85 -14.77 -2.10
CA PRO A 138 32.27 -16.17 -2.06
C PRO A 138 31.32 -17.01 -1.17
N PRO A 139 31.25 -18.33 -1.39
CA PRO A 139 30.11 -19.16 -0.99
C PRO A 139 30.42 -20.05 0.23
N ARG A 140 29.37 -20.61 0.84
CA ARG A 140 29.25 -21.92 1.53
C ARG A 140 28.13 -21.81 2.56
N GLY A 141 27.15 -22.69 2.67
CA GLY A 141 26.92 -23.99 2.04
C GLY A 141 25.98 -24.81 2.93
N GLY A 142 25.10 -25.58 2.31
CA GLY A 142 24.17 -26.53 2.96
C GLY A 142 22.88 -25.85 3.42
N ALA A 143 21.67 -26.33 3.14
CA ALA A 143 21.15 -27.63 2.72
C ALA A 143 19.61 -27.37 2.63
N LEU A 144 18.73 -27.96 1.82
CA LEU A 144 18.63 -29.29 1.24
C LEU A 144 17.32 -29.29 0.38
N LEU A 145 17.40 -29.89 -0.82
CA LEU A 145 16.31 -30.63 -1.53
C LEU A 145 15.19 -29.79 -2.18
N ASP A 146 15.27 -29.47 -3.48
CA ASP A 146 14.95 -30.29 -4.67
C ASP A 146 13.45 -30.50 -4.90
N GLY A 147 12.92 -29.71 -5.84
CA GLY A 147 11.58 -29.80 -6.41
C GLY A 147 11.67 -29.50 -7.90
N GLU A 148 11.79 -30.57 -8.67
CA GLU A 148 11.87 -30.69 -10.12
C GLU A 148 10.87 -29.80 -10.90
N TRP A 149 11.35 -28.69 -11.49
CA TRP A 149 10.76 -28.10 -12.70
C TRP A 149 11.88 -27.66 -13.65
N LYS A 150 12.38 -28.63 -14.42
CA LYS A 150 13.20 -28.36 -15.62
C LYS A 150 12.35 -27.66 -16.67
N THR A 151 12.46 -26.34 -16.77
CA THR A 151 12.23 -25.65 -18.05
C THR A 151 13.45 -24.80 -18.37
N LYS A 152 14.29 -25.32 -19.26
CA LYS A 152 15.34 -24.56 -19.94
C LYS A 152 14.65 -23.51 -20.82
N LEU A 153 14.36 -22.33 -20.28
CA LEU A 153 13.97 -21.19 -21.09
C LEU A 153 15.23 -20.66 -21.77
N ALA A 154 15.52 -21.22 -22.96
CA ALA A 154 16.56 -20.69 -23.83
C ALA A 154 16.22 -19.23 -24.16
N ASN A 155 17.13 -18.31 -23.82
CA ASN A 155 17.02 -16.89 -24.15
C ASN A 155 16.84 -16.68 -25.67
N PRO A 156 15.66 -16.22 -26.15
CA PRO A 156 15.36 -16.15 -27.58
C PRO A 156 15.90 -14.88 -28.28
N PHE A 157 16.60 -14.00 -27.55
CA PHE A 157 17.05 -12.70 -28.06
C PHE A 157 18.58 -12.60 -28.22
N LYS A 158 19.26 -13.67 -28.62
CA LYS A 158 20.67 -13.53 -29.03
C LYS A 158 20.72 -13.00 -30.47
N PRO A 159 21.30 -11.81 -30.72
CA PRO A 159 21.43 -11.27 -32.06
C PRO A 159 22.38 -12.14 -32.90
N VAL A 160 21.93 -12.52 -34.09
CA VAL A 160 22.68 -13.32 -35.07
C VAL A 160 23.66 -12.42 -35.83
N PRO A 161 24.96 -12.77 -35.92
CA PRO A 161 25.91 -12.03 -36.75
C PRO A 161 25.69 -12.37 -38.23
N LEU A 162 25.55 -11.35 -39.08
CA LEU A 162 25.53 -11.50 -40.54
C LEU A 162 26.97 -11.63 -41.07
N PRO A 163 27.25 -12.55 -42.01
CA PRO A 163 28.57 -12.71 -42.62
C PRO A 163 28.85 -11.65 -43.71
N ASN A 164 30.12 -11.24 -43.83
CA ASN A 164 30.67 -10.52 -44.99
C ASN A 164 30.92 -11.47 -46.17
#